data_AF-A0A139QK26-F1
#
_entry.id   AF-A0A139QK26-F1
#
_cell.length_a   1.000
_cell.length_b   1.000
_cell.length_c   1.000
_cell.angle_alpha   90.00
_cell.angle_beta   90.00
_cell.angle_gamma   90.00
#
_symmetry.space_group_name_H-M   'P 1'
#
loop_
_entity.id
_entity.type
_entity.pdbx_description
1 polymer ?
#
loop_
_entity_poly.entity_id
_entity_poly.type
_entity_poly.pdbx_seq_one_letter_code
_entity_poly.pdbx_strand_id
1 'polypeptide(L)' 'MIRYKKEFKQSPVEMHNQGRSYTDLSTEYGPSVDSIRNWVKLYAVHEVDGEKWTQADVSLTTKK' A
#
# COMPACT_ATOMS: atom_id res chain seq x y z
N MET A 1 18.13 2.50 4.02
CA MET A 1 16.68 2.55 3.71
C MET A 1 16.27 1.23 3.10
N ILE A 2 15.44 0.44 3.79
CA ILE A 2 14.99 -0.86 3.29
C ILE A 2 14.02 -0.60 2.13
N ARG A 3 14.39 -1.01 0.92
CA ARG A 3 13.51 -0.91 -0.26
C ARG A 3 12.65 -2.16 -0.34
N TYR A 4 11.42 -2.05 0.15
CA TYR A 4 10.42 -3.11 -0.03
C TYR A 4 9.92 -3.13 -1.48
N LYS A 5 9.82 -4.33 -2.07
CA LYS A 5 9.25 -4.54 -3.41
C LYS A 5 7.78 -4.14 -3.44
N LYS A 6 7.27 -3.78 -4.63
CA LYS A 6 5.86 -3.41 -4.83
C LYS A 6 4.92 -4.51 -4.34
N GLU A 7 5.19 -5.74 -4.75
CA GLU A 7 4.44 -6.96 -4.40
C GLU A 7 4.35 -7.15 -2.87
N PHE A 8 5.48 -6.99 -2.18
CA PHE A 8 5.50 -7.10 -0.71
C PHE A 8 4.65 -6.02 -0.05
N LYS A 9 4.68 -4.78 -0.55
CA LYS A 9 3.85 -3.70 0.00
C LYS A 9 2.36 -3.91 -0.27
N GLN A 10 2.00 -4.64 -1.33
CA GLN A 10 0.60 -4.96 -1.65
C GLN A 10 0.02 -6.02 -0.71
N SER A 11 0.80 -6.99 -0.23
CA SER A 11 0.29 -8.01 0.71
C SER A 11 -0.35 -7.42 1.98
N PRO A 12 0.30 -6.55 2.77
CA PRO A 12 -0.33 -5.93 3.94
C PRO A 12 -1.55 -5.07 3.58
N VAL A 13 -1.57 -4.48 2.39
CA VAL A 13 -2.71 -3.66 1.93
C VAL A 13 -3.91 -4.54 1.65
N GLU A 14 -3.71 -5.66 0.96
CA GLU A 14 -4.76 -6.62 0.65
C GLU A 14 -5.31 -7.28 1.93
N MET A 15 -4.41 -7.71 2.82
CA MET A 15 -4.80 -8.27 4.13
C MET A 15 -5.58 -7.27 4.98
N HIS A 16 -5.19 -5.99 4.96
CA HIS A 16 -5.98 -4.94 5.64
C HIS A 16 -7.36 -4.75 4.99
N ASN A 17 -7.45 -4.79 3.66
CA ASN A 17 -8.75 -4.74 2.96
C ASN A 17 -9.65 -5.94 3.31
N GLN A 18 -9.07 -7.09 3.66
CA GLN A 18 -9.79 -8.25 4.18
C GLN A 18 -10.24 -8.09 5.65
N GLY A 19 -9.88 -6.99 6.32
CA GLY A 19 -10.27 -6.69 7.70
C GLY A 19 -9.19 -6.94 8.75
N ARG A 20 -7.94 -7.23 8.36
CA ARG A 20 -6.82 -7.38 9.32
C ARG A 20 -6.38 -6.03 9.88
N SER A 21 -5.98 -6.02 11.14
CA SER A 21 -5.51 -4.83 11.83
C SER A 21 -4.06 -4.49 11.47
N TYR A 22 -3.74 -3.19 11.35
CA TYR A 22 -2.39 -2.74 11.02
C TYR A 22 -1.32 -3.19 12.02
N THR A 23 -1.65 -3.30 13.30
CA THR A 23 -0.77 -3.78 14.37
C THR A 23 -0.37 -5.23 14.16
N ASP A 24 -1.33 -6.09 13.82
CA ASP A 24 -1.11 -7.50 13.53
C ASP A 24 -0.18 -7.68 12.32
N LEU A 25 -0.46 -6.93 11.24
CA LEU A 25 0.39 -6.91 10.05
C LEU A 25 1.78 -6.35 10.34
N SER A 26 1.90 -5.36 11.23
CA SER A 26 3.19 -4.80 11.62
C SER A 26 4.03 -5.80 12.38
N THR A 27 3.41 -6.56 13.29
CA THR A 27 4.07 -7.60 14.07
C THR A 27 4.46 -8.80 13.20
N GLU A 28 3.60 -9.23 12.27
CA GLU A 28 3.84 -10.40 11.42
C GLU A 28 4.87 -10.13 10.30
N TYR A 29 4.75 -9.01 9.60
CA TYR A 29 5.63 -8.69 8.48
C TYR A 29 6.93 -7.98 8.92
N GLY A 30 6.92 -7.36 10.10
CA GLY A 30 8.02 -6.57 10.66
C GLY A 30 8.03 -5.04 10.40
N PRO A 31 7.46 -4.46 9.33
CA PRO A 31 7.46 -3.01 9.14
C PRO A 31 6.50 -2.33 10.11
N SER A 32 6.81 -1.11 10.52
CA SER A 32 5.97 -0.35 11.45
C SER A 32 4.57 -0.09 10.89
N VAL A 33 3.59 0.01 11.79
CA VAL A 33 2.20 0.37 11.49
C VAL A 33 2.11 1.58 10.56
N ASP A 34 2.91 2.62 10.78
CA ASP A 34 2.96 3.81 9.93
C ASP A 34 3.41 3.50 8.49
N SER A 35 4.37 2.60 8.33
CA SER A 35 4.82 2.16 6.99
C SER A 35 3.71 1.43 6.25
N ILE A 36 2.99 0.54 6.94
CA ILE A 36 1.85 -0.19 6.37
C ILE A 36 0.72 0.78 6.04
N ARG A 37 0.38 1.71 6.93
CA ARG A 37 -0.65 2.73 6.69
C ARG A 37 -0.31 3.60 5.49
N ASN A 38 0.96 3.96 5.33
CA ASN A 38 1.43 4.71 4.17
C ASN A 38 1.29 3.88 2.88
N TRP A 39 1.54 2.56 2.92
CA TRP A 39 1.28 1.67 1.79
C TRP A 39 -0.21 1.55 1.50
N VAL A 40 -1.06 1.40 2.52
CA VAL A 40 -2.52 1.37 2.32
C VAL A 40 -3.00 2.65 1.67
N LYS A 41 -2.49 3.82 2.05
CA LYS A 41 -2.81 5.08 1.35
C LYS A 41 -2.29 5.11 -0.09
N LEU A 42 -1.07 4.62 -0.33
CA LEU A 42 -0.46 4.59 -1.67
C LEU A 42 -1.18 3.67 -2.65
N TYR A 43 -1.66 2.53 -2.16
CA TYR A 43 -2.35 1.50 -2.94
C TYR A 43 -3.88 1.58 -2.80
N ALA A 44 -4.41 2.43 -1.93
CA ALA A 44 -5.84 2.73 -1.86
C ALA A 44 -6.26 3.29 -3.22
N VAL A 45 -7.09 2.51 -3.90
CA VAL A 45 -7.65 2.88 -5.18
C VAL A 45 -8.56 4.09 -4.95
N HIS A 46 -8.14 5.24 -5.46
CA HIS A 46 -9.01 6.41 -5.52
C HIS A 46 -9.75 6.34 -6.84
N GLU A 47 -11.06 6.13 -6.77
CA GLU A 47 -11.95 6.30 -7.91
C GLU A 47 -12.20 7.80 -8.09
N VAL A 48 -11.46 8.39 -9.03
CA VAL A 48 -11.73 9.75 -9.50
C VAL A 48 -12.25 9.59 -10.93
N ASP A 49 -13.49 9.98 -11.15
CA ASP A 49 -14.11 10.03 -12.48
C ASP A 49 -14.29 8.68 -13.20
N GLY A 50 -14.58 7.61 -12.45
CA GLY A 50 -14.81 6.26 -13.01
C GLY A 50 -13.54 5.51 -13.41
N GLU A 51 -12.38 6.14 -13.22
CA GLU A 51 -11.08 5.53 -13.47
C GLU A 51 -10.38 5.22 -12.14
N LYS A 52 -10.01 3.95 -11.95
CA LYS A 52 -9.38 3.46 -10.71
C LYS A 52 -7.88 3.80 -10.74
N TRP A 53 -7.51 4.91 -10.13
CA TRP A 53 -6.09 5.29 -10.02
C TRP A 53 -5.54 4.92 -8.63
N THR A 54 -4.33 4.36 -8.61
CA THR A 54 -3.56 4.21 -7.36
C THR A 54 -2.41 5.21 -7.36
N GLN A 55 -2.08 5.80 -6.20
CA GLN A 55 -0.95 6.74 -6.10
C GLN A 55 0.39 6.07 -6.47
N ALA A 56 0.47 4.74 -6.33
CA ALA A 56 1.57 3.92 -6.84
C ALA A 56 1.69 3.94 -8.38
N ASP A 57 0.58 4.08 -9.11
CA ASP A 57 0.57 4.16 -10.57
C ASP A 57 1.05 5.54 -11.06
N VAL A 58 0.54 6.62 -10.46
CA VAL A 58 0.97 8.01 -10.75
C VAL A 58 2.49 8.21 -10.58
N SER A 59 3.10 7.50 -9.63
CA SER A 59 4.56 7.54 -9.41
C SER A 59 5.37 6.82 -10.50
N LEU A 60 4.76 5.91 -11.26
CA LEU A 60 5.38 5.22 -12.40
C LEU A 60 5.20 5.99 -13.70
N THR A 61 4.10 6.74 -13.87
CA THR A 61 3.82 7.50 -15.10
C THR A 61 4.55 8.84 -15.21
N THR A 62 5.03 9.39 -14.10
CA THR A 62 5.72 10.70 -14.04
C THR A 62 7.20 10.68 -14.42
N LYS A 63 7.72 9.55 -14.91
CA LYS A 63 9.03 9.48 -15.57
C LYS A 63 8.87 9.41 -17.08
N LYS A 64 8.68 10.56 -17.73
CA LYS A 64 8.81 10.69 -19.18
C LYS A 64 9.57 11.96 -19.52
#